data_AF-A0A0U3AEI9-F1
#
_entry.id   AF-A0A0U3AEI9-F1
#
_cell.length_a   1.000
_cell.length_b   1.000
_cell.length_c   1.000
_cell.angle_alpha   90.00
_cell.angle_beta   90.00
_cell.angle_gamma   90.00
#
_symmetry.space_group_name_H-M   'P 1'
#
loop_
_entity.id
_entity.type
_entity.pdbx_description
1 polymer ?
#
loop_
_entity_poly.entity_id
_entity_poly.type
_entity_poly.pdbx_seq_one_letter_code
_entity_poly.pdbx_strand_id
1 'polypeptide(L)'
;EFPLDRDTPYESLTAITERLSREDFRGLLLAQGYEVIRAPQTAADEPLDSATTARLEQFNEVSQYAAIRSLHRAIAATGESPQRLAALSRAYANLSILTDAYFAPMHKAFSARSLLYSQRLATKYPDSPHAVWTRAYVLTLAGLPEAALKCLDEGASVTASAEAPRWLSAVTAYGRGEIEAQQLATENADDSLGPFMCWWSTRYRTDEKLRFQAIAGLLQREPDCIRAMFDVPLNDALGLKASARLTLERISDVVVRRLDEVADLPAEIAALVDANQQQSGDEFAMTVAELKRTGAPGTDTAEPSLDLLGQLLREAAFVAVWQVMDYEQNALAIEVRDRVRELATWTAGHPYAAALPARVARGAEWTTAGTAVLKSMKKEEIEGWTGYVVNHFYNADSRHANAMNIADASHADQIAPDLFDQIRISRTERDRKRLVERLRHVAGRLPSTIEAQLRWGAATLTEELPQLETRFADDASMMQLLAGVYTGRGETEAGERCARRWIELSPSYHGWNYLAEIMKFRGDMPGWVEACEKALEQPVLGLEHASTQSALAEYFLGRDDPRRALKYAEQAAGTGAAWGMLRAAEVHERLGNLDEAAQYQQYTAQRYSGQALHWFLWCLRTGGGDLEEAME
;
A
#
# COMPACT_ATOMS: atom_id res chain seq x y z
N GLU A 1 1.08 8.38 37.67
CA GLU A 1 1.50 7.72 36.41
C GLU A 1 0.36 6.83 35.97
N PHE A 2 -0.15 7.00 34.75
CA PHE A 2 -1.08 6.06 34.15
C PHE A 2 -0.21 5.02 33.44
N PRO A 3 -0.11 3.77 33.92
CA PRO A 3 0.73 2.77 33.27
C PRO A 3 0.01 2.28 32.02
N LEU A 4 0.06 3.06 30.95
CA LEU A 4 -0.30 2.61 29.63
C LEU A 4 0.91 1.86 29.09
N ASP A 5 0.87 0.53 29.15
CA ASP A 5 1.86 -0.30 28.46
C ASP A 5 1.64 -0.18 26.96
N ARG A 6 2.71 -0.15 26.17
CA ARG A 6 2.65 -0.17 24.69
C ARG A 6 1.94 -1.40 24.15
N ASP A 7 1.90 -2.48 24.92
CA ASP A 7 1.20 -3.71 24.56
C ASP A 7 -0.26 -3.77 25.08
N THR A 8 -0.78 -2.67 25.65
CA THR A 8 -2.19 -2.61 26.08
C THR A 8 -3.12 -2.67 24.86
N PRO A 9 -4.11 -3.58 24.81
CA PRO A 9 -5.07 -3.64 23.70
C PRO A 9 -5.85 -2.33 23.52
N TYR A 10 -6.12 -1.91 22.27
CA TYR A 10 -6.82 -0.66 21.96
C TYR A 10 -8.19 -0.56 22.61
N GLU A 11 -8.89 -1.67 22.78
CA GLU A 11 -10.21 -1.72 23.41
C GLU A 11 -10.11 -1.33 24.88
N SER A 12 -9.06 -1.78 25.56
CA SER A 12 -8.76 -1.40 26.94
C SER A 12 -8.35 0.07 27.03
N LEU A 13 -7.49 0.54 26.11
CA LEU A 13 -7.12 1.94 26.02
C LEU A 13 -8.34 2.85 25.78
N THR A 14 -9.26 2.45 24.91
CA THR A 14 -10.46 3.22 24.59
C THR A 14 -11.40 3.28 25.79
N ALA A 15 -11.60 2.17 26.50
CA ALA A 15 -12.40 2.15 27.72
C ALA A 15 -11.80 3.03 28.83
N ILE A 16 -10.48 2.98 29.01
CA ILE A 16 -9.75 3.84 29.95
C ILE A 16 -9.90 5.30 29.54
N THR A 17 -9.66 5.62 28.27
CA THR A 17 -9.69 7.00 27.76
C THR A 17 -11.08 7.61 27.83
N GLU A 18 -12.13 6.84 27.55
CA GLU A 18 -13.52 7.29 27.71
C GLU A 18 -13.85 7.57 29.18
N ARG A 19 -13.31 6.81 30.13
CA ARG A 19 -13.45 7.14 31.55
C ARG A 19 -12.68 8.43 31.90
N LEU A 20 -11.40 8.52 31.50
CA LEU A 20 -10.55 9.67 31.76
C LEU A 20 -11.13 10.96 31.17
N SER A 21 -11.74 10.89 29.98
CA SER A 21 -12.36 12.04 29.30
C SER A 21 -13.54 12.60 30.10
N ARG A 22 -14.28 11.75 30.81
CA ARG A 22 -15.43 12.14 31.64
C ARG A 22 -15.04 12.60 33.04
N GLU A 23 -13.95 12.04 33.56
CA GLU A 23 -13.52 12.21 34.95
C GLU A 23 -12.27 13.12 35.00
N ASP A 24 -11.06 12.53 34.95
CA ASP A 24 -9.80 13.21 35.22
C ASP A 24 -9.53 14.42 34.30
N PHE A 25 -9.68 14.25 32.97
CA PHE A 25 -9.43 15.33 32.02
C PHE A 25 -10.41 16.49 32.20
N ARG A 26 -11.67 16.17 32.48
CA ARG A 26 -12.67 17.19 32.82
C ARG A 26 -12.26 17.96 34.07
N GLY A 27 -11.79 17.27 35.11
CA GLY A 27 -11.28 17.90 36.33
C GLY A 27 -10.09 18.84 36.06
N LEU A 28 -9.15 18.40 35.23
CA LEU A 28 -7.98 19.21 34.83
C LEU A 28 -8.38 20.45 34.01
N LEU A 29 -9.28 20.30 33.04
CA LEU A 29 -9.75 21.43 32.22
C LEU A 29 -10.49 22.46 33.06
N LEU A 30 -11.34 22.02 33.99
CA LEU A 30 -12.02 22.93 34.94
C LEU A 30 -11.01 23.68 35.81
N ALA A 31 -9.96 23.01 36.27
CA ALA A 31 -8.88 23.64 37.03
C ALA A 31 -8.08 24.67 36.20
N GLN A 32 -8.07 24.56 34.87
CA GLN A 32 -7.48 25.53 33.95
C GLN A 32 -8.44 26.65 33.52
N GLY A 33 -9.65 26.71 34.09
CA GLY A 33 -10.63 27.76 33.81
C GLY A 33 -11.49 27.52 32.56
N TYR A 34 -11.47 26.32 31.98
CA TYR A 34 -12.40 25.97 30.92
C TYR A 34 -13.80 25.72 31.48
N GLU A 35 -14.82 26.19 30.76
CA GLU A 35 -16.21 26.01 31.15
C GLU A 35 -16.75 24.63 30.76
N VAL A 36 -17.67 24.10 31.57
CA VAL A 36 -18.39 22.88 31.22
C VAL A 36 -19.39 23.20 30.11
N ILE A 37 -19.09 22.75 28.89
CA ILE A 37 -20.10 22.73 27.82
C ILE A 37 -21.13 21.65 28.17
N ARG A 38 -22.41 22.01 28.10
CA ARG A 38 -23.51 21.08 28.39
C ARG A 38 -23.42 19.89 27.42
N ALA A 39 -23.45 18.67 27.95
CA ALA A 39 -23.52 17.48 27.13
C ALA A 39 -24.75 17.57 26.19
N PRO A 40 -24.63 17.09 24.94
CA PRO A 40 -25.78 17.04 24.03
C PRO A 40 -26.95 16.35 24.71
N GLN A 41 -28.16 16.90 24.54
CA GLN A 41 -29.36 16.27 25.05
C GLN A 41 -29.53 14.90 24.39
N THR A 42 -30.14 13.94 25.08
CA THR A 42 -30.54 12.69 24.42
C THR A 42 -31.71 12.99 23.51
N ALA A 43 -31.56 12.70 22.22
CA ALA A 43 -32.61 12.81 21.22
C ALA A 43 -33.43 11.52 21.13
N ALA A 44 -34.61 11.62 20.52
CA ALA A 44 -35.32 10.45 20.05
C ALA A 44 -34.50 9.72 18.97
N ASP A 45 -34.74 8.41 18.86
CA ASP A 45 -34.25 7.60 17.77
C ASP A 45 -35.00 8.00 16.48
N GLU A 46 -34.36 8.86 15.69
CA GLU A 46 -34.88 9.35 14.42
C GLU A 46 -33.95 8.92 13.28
N PRO A 47 -34.50 8.60 12.09
CA PRO A 47 -33.71 8.36 10.89
C PRO A 47 -32.78 9.53 10.57
N LEU A 48 -31.61 9.21 10.04
CA LEU A 48 -30.71 10.22 9.48
C LEU A 48 -31.37 10.84 8.24
N ASP A 49 -30.99 12.09 7.93
CA ASP A 49 -31.38 12.68 6.66
C ASP A 49 -30.76 11.90 5.49
N SER A 50 -31.43 11.94 4.33
CA SER A 50 -31.02 11.18 3.15
C SER A 50 -29.66 11.62 2.60
N ALA A 51 -29.31 12.90 2.72
CA ALA A 51 -28.03 13.42 2.24
C ALA A 51 -26.85 12.90 3.07
N THR A 52 -26.97 12.91 4.41
CA THR A 52 -25.99 12.31 5.31
C THR A 52 -25.86 10.81 5.07
N THR A 53 -26.98 10.11 4.87
CA THR A 53 -26.96 8.66 4.56
C THR A 53 -26.21 8.37 3.27
N ALA A 54 -26.50 9.10 2.19
CA ALA A 54 -25.81 8.94 0.90
C ALA A 54 -24.30 9.23 1.00
N ARG A 55 -23.90 10.26 1.76
CA ARG A 55 -22.47 10.59 1.95
C ARG A 55 -21.72 9.51 2.72
N LEU A 56 -22.36 8.83 3.69
CA LEU A 56 -21.74 7.73 4.42
C LEU A 56 -21.43 6.50 3.54
N GLU A 57 -22.09 6.40 2.39
CA GLU A 57 -21.90 5.32 1.40
C GLU A 57 -20.80 5.63 0.39
N GLN A 58 -20.32 6.88 0.34
CA GLN A 58 -19.28 7.34 -0.58
C GLN A 58 -17.88 7.28 0.04
N PHE A 59 -16.90 6.73 -0.66
CA PHE A 59 -15.53 6.58 -0.15
C PHE A 59 -14.58 7.68 -0.67
N ASN A 60 -14.90 8.94 -0.35
CA ASN A 60 -14.05 10.11 -0.61
C ASN A 60 -14.03 11.07 0.59
N GLU A 61 -12.96 11.86 0.72
CA GLU A 61 -12.66 12.65 1.92
C GLU A 61 -13.64 13.81 2.12
N VAL A 62 -14.09 14.45 1.04
CA VAL A 62 -14.97 15.63 1.10
C VAL A 62 -16.37 15.25 1.57
N SER A 63 -16.93 14.17 1.03
CA SER A 63 -18.25 13.67 1.44
C SER A 63 -18.25 13.19 2.89
N GLN A 64 -17.19 12.51 3.34
CA GLN A 64 -17.06 12.10 4.74
C GLN A 64 -16.89 13.31 5.67
N TYR A 65 -16.07 14.29 5.29
CA TYR A 65 -15.96 15.55 6.03
C TYR A 65 -17.32 16.26 6.15
N ALA A 66 -18.06 16.38 5.04
CA ALA A 66 -19.38 17.01 5.01
C ALA A 66 -20.40 16.26 5.88
N ALA A 67 -20.37 14.93 5.86
CA ALA A 67 -21.22 14.10 6.74
C ALA A 67 -20.92 14.35 8.22
N ILE A 68 -19.65 14.37 8.62
CA ILE A 68 -19.24 14.67 10.00
C ILE A 68 -19.76 16.04 10.43
N ARG A 69 -19.60 17.06 9.56
CA ARG A 69 -20.03 18.44 9.85
C ARG A 69 -21.55 18.54 10.02
N SER A 70 -22.32 17.90 9.14
CA SER A 70 -23.78 17.80 9.28
C SER A 70 -24.21 17.08 10.56
N LEU A 71 -23.54 15.97 10.91
CA LEU A 71 -23.88 15.17 12.09
C LEU A 71 -23.60 15.93 13.39
N HIS A 72 -22.47 16.62 13.49
CA HIS A 72 -22.16 17.47 14.65
C HIS A 72 -23.18 18.60 14.81
N ARG A 73 -23.57 19.25 13.71
CA ARG A 73 -24.64 20.27 13.73
C ARG A 73 -25.97 19.69 14.21
N ALA A 74 -26.36 18.53 13.69
CA ALA A 74 -27.60 17.87 14.09
C ALA A 74 -27.58 17.49 15.58
N ILE A 75 -26.46 16.94 16.07
CA ILE A 75 -26.29 16.59 17.50
C ILE A 75 -26.34 17.84 18.39
N ALA A 76 -25.73 18.94 17.97
CA ALA A 76 -25.79 20.20 18.70
C ALA A 76 -27.21 20.80 18.74
N ALA A 77 -27.94 20.71 17.62
CA ALA A 77 -29.26 21.33 17.48
C ALA A 77 -30.38 20.53 18.17
N THR A 78 -30.43 19.21 17.96
CA THR A 78 -31.56 18.37 18.39
C THR A 78 -31.15 17.21 19.29
N GLY A 79 -29.86 17.07 19.60
CA GLY A 79 -29.36 16.09 20.53
C GLY A 79 -28.80 14.81 19.89
N GLU A 80 -28.25 13.96 20.75
CA GLU A 80 -27.57 12.73 20.43
C GLU A 80 -28.53 11.52 20.47
N SER A 81 -28.55 10.72 19.40
CA SER A 81 -29.25 9.44 19.30
C SER A 81 -28.29 8.30 18.94
N PRO A 82 -28.67 7.02 19.11
CA PRO A 82 -27.86 5.88 18.68
C PRO A 82 -27.41 5.97 17.21
N GLN A 83 -28.30 6.38 16.32
CA GLN A 83 -28.10 6.48 14.87
C GLN A 83 -27.13 7.60 14.51
N ARG A 84 -27.26 8.76 15.16
CA ARG A 84 -26.34 9.89 14.94
C ARG A 84 -24.94 9.58 15.45
N LEU A 85 -24.81 8.93 16.61
CA LEU A 85 -23.51 8.46 17.09
C LEU A 85 -22.92 7.37 16.19
N ALA A 86 -23.75 6.43 15.73
CA ALA A 86 -23.32 5.38 14.82
C ALA A 86 -22.76 5.98 13.52
N ALA A 87 -23.52 6.89 12.91
CA ALA A 87 -23.11 7.62 11.72
C ALA A 87 -21.83 8.44 11.94
N LEU A 88 -21.72 9.17 13.05
CA LEU A 88 -20.55 9.98 13.36
C LEU A 88 -19.30 9.11 13.51
N SER A 89 -19.44 7.97 14.20
CA SER A 89 -18.36 6.99 14.36
C SER A 89 -17.90 6.43 13.01
N ARG A 90 -18.85 6.04 12.14
CA ARG A 90 -18.56 5.54 10.79
C ARG A 90 -17.85 6.58 9.92
N ALA A 91 -18.34 7.82 9.92
CA ALA A 91 -17.77 8.88 9.10
C ALA A 91 -16.31 9.19 9.48
N TYR A 92 -16.00 9.25 10.78
CA TYR A 92 -14.61 9.39 11.24
C TYR A 92 -13.75 8.17 10.90
N ALA A 93 -14.29 6.96 10.96
CA ALA A 93 -13.54 5.75 10.57
C ALA A 93 -13.22 5.74 9.07
N ASN A 94 -14.17 6.15 8.23
CA ASN A 94 -13.95 6.32 6.80
C ASN A 94 -12.89 7.39 6.52
N LEU A 95 -13.02 8.57 7.14
CA LEU A 95 -12.05 9.65 6.95
C LEU A 95 -10.65 9.26 7.45
N SER A 96 -10.55 8.47 8.52
CA SER A 96 -9.28 7.90 8.99
C SER A 96 -8.58 7.11 7.89
N ILE A 97 -9.24 6.09 7.34
CA ILE A 97 -8.61 5.21 6.35
C ILE A 97 -8.33 5.92 5.02
N LEU A 98 -9.15 6.90 4.64
CA LEU A 98 -8.94 7.69 3.42
C LEU A 98 -7.73 8.62 3.53
N THR A 99 -7.31 8.97 4.75
CA THR A 99 -6.23 9.94 4.99
C THR A 99 -4.95 9.30 5.53
N ASP A 100 -4.87 7.97 5.60
CA ASP A 100 -3.69 7.24 6.08
C ASP A 100 -2.47 7.37 5.14
N ALA A 101 -2.71 7.86 3.91
CA ALA A 101 -1.68 8.15 2.92
C ALA A 101 -1.12 9.57 2.99
N TYR A 102 -1.61 10.40 3.91
CA TYR A 102 -1.22 11.80 4.00
C TYR A 102 0.09 11.94 4.78
N PHE A 103 0.77 13.08 4.60
CA PHE A 103 2.05 13.36 5.25
C PHE A 103 1.87 13.88 6.68
N ALA A 104 0.64 14.24 7.07
CA ALA A 104 0.24 14.54 8.44
C ALA A 104 -0.38 13.34 9.17
N PRO A 105 -0.21 13.21 10.50
CA PRO A 105 -0.76 12.13 11.32
C PRO A 105 -2.28 12.23 11.57
N MET A 106 -3.02 12.97 10.74
CA MET A 106 -4.43 13.28 11.01
C MET A 106 -5.35 12.06 11.00
N HIS A 107 -5.00 11.02 10.23
CA HIS A 107 -5.72 9.74 10.23
C HIS A 107 -5.80 9.13 11.63
N LYS A 108 -4.74 9.24 12.44
CA LYS A 108 -4.75 8.74 13.83
C LYS A 108 -5.75 9.47 14.70
N ALA A 109 -5.87 10.78 14.54
CA ALA A 109 -6.87 11.56 15.25
C ALA A 109 -8.30 11.16 14.86
N PHE A 110 -8.54 10.92 13.57
CA PHE A 110 -9.85 10.44 13.10
C PHE A 110 -10.17 9.03 13.59
N SER A 111 -9.20 8.11 13.55
CA SER A 111 -9.32 6.76 14.11
C SER A 111 -9.67 6.82 15.59
N ALA A 112 -8.91 7.58 16.38
CA ALA A 112 -9.15 7.74 17.81
C ALA A 112 -10.55 8.30 18.11
N ARG A 113 -11.02 9.31 17.35
CA ARG A 113 -12.37 9.86 17.49
C ARG A 113 -13.45 8.83 17.14
N SER A 114 -13.26 8.04 16.08
CA SER A 114 -14.19 6.98 15.70
C SER A 114 -14.32 5.91 16.79
N LEU A 115 -13.18 5.47 17.36
CA LEU A 115 -13.12 4.51 18.46
C LEU A 115 -13.81 5.06 19.72
N LEU A 116 -13.54 6.32 20.06
CA LEU A 116 -14.17 6.99 21.20
C LEU A 116 -15.70 7.10 21.04
N TYR A 117 -16.19 7.53 19.87
CA TYR A 117 -17.62 7.64 19.63
C TYR A 117 -18.33 6.29 19.61
N SER A 118 -17.71 5.25 19.03
CA SER A 118 -18.27 3.90 19.07
C SER A 118 -18.30 3.31 20.48
N GLN A 119 -17.28 3.60 21.30
CA GLN A 119 -17.28 3.23 22.72
C GLN A 119 -18.36 3.98 23.50
N ARG A 120 -18.52 5.28 23.26
CA ARG A 120 -19.60 6.08 23.86
C ARG A 120 -20.97 5.55 23.49
N LEU A 121 -21.19 5.16 22.23
CA LEU A 121 -22.41 4.51 21.76
C LEU A 121 -22.69 3.22 22.53
N ALA A 122 -21.69 2.33 22.65
CA ALA A 122 -21.83 1.07 23.39
C ALA A 122 -22.07 1.27 24.90
N THR A 123 -21.46 2.29 25.50
CA THR A 123 -21.66 2.60 26.92
C THR A 123 -23.03 3.21 27.19
N LYS A 124 -23.51 4.11 26.32
CA LYS A 124 -24.78 4.84 26.52
C LYS A 124 -25.99 4.03 26.10
N TYR A 125 -25.83 3.15 25.11
CA TYR A 125 -26.91 2.36 24.52
C TYR A 125 -26.49 0.89 24.38
N PRO A 126 -26.23 0.17 25.49
CA PRO A 126 -25.66 -1.18 25.46
C PRO A 126 -26.57 -2.21 24.78
N ASP A 127 -27.89 -2.01 24.83
CA ASP A 127 -28.89 -2.90 24.22
C ASP A 127 -29.20 -2.53 22.76
N SER A 128 -28.50 -1.55 22.17
CA SER A 128 -28.73 -1.13 20.79
C SER A 128 -27.93 -2.00 19.80
N PRO A 129 -28.57 -2.60 18.78
CA PRO A 129 -27.86 -3.27 17.70
C PRO A 129 -26.84 -2.36 16.99
N HIS A 130 -27.13 -1.06 16.90
CA HIS A 130 -26.21 -0.07 16.35
C HIS A 130 -24.89 0.00 17.11
N ALA A 131 -24.88 -0.23 18.42
CA ALA A 131 -23.65 -0.24 19.21
C ALA A 131 -22.71 -1.37 18.79
N VAL A 132 -23.24 -2.58 18.63
CA VAL A 132 -22.48 -3.77 18.23
C VAL A 132 -21.95 -3.60 16.80
N TRP A 133 -22.83 -3.33 15.84
CA TRP A 133 -22.43 -3.25 14.43
C TRP A 133 -21.47 -2.09 14.16
N THR A 134 -21.73 -0.91 14.71
CA THR A 134 -20.86 0.25 14.53
C THR A 134 -19.49 0.01 15.12
N ARG A 135 -19.41 -0.60 16.32
CA ARG A 135 -18.12 -0.91 16.93
C ARG A 135 -17.32 -1.89 16.09
N ALA A 136 -17.96 -2.94 15.54
CA ALA A 136 -17.30 -3.86 14.62
C ALA A 136 -16.80 -3.16 13.33
N TYR A 137 -17.61 -2.25 12.77
CA TYR A 137 -17.21 -1.42 11.62
C TYR A 137 -15.96 -0.59 11.91
N VAL A 138 -15.99 0.15 13.02
CA VAL A 138 -14.88 1.03 13.43
C VAL A 138 -13.62 0.23 13.72
N LEU A 139 -13.72 -0.88 14.47
CA LEU A 139 -12.57 -1.76 14.75
C LEU A 139 -11.97 -2.30 13.45
N THR A 140 -12.80 -2.68 12.48
CA THR A 140 -12.32 -3.17 11.18
C THR A 140 -11.52 -2.12 10.44
N LEU A 141 -12.06 -0.90 10.29
CA LEU A 141 -11.38 0.21 9.60
C LEU A 141 -10.17 0.74 10.36
N ALA A 142 -10.14 0.63 11.68
CA ALA A 142 -8.96 0.91 12.50
C ALA A 142 -7.86 -0.16 12.33
N GLY A 143 -8.10 -1.24 11.59
CA GLY A 143 -7.12 -2.31 11.37
C GLY A 143 -7.10 -3.38 12.47
N LEU A 144 -8.23 -3.59 13.17
CA LEU A 144 -8.42 -4.58 14.23
C LEU A 144 -9.54 -5.60 13.87
N PRO A 145 -9.44 -6.34 12.76
CA PRO A 145 -10.51 -7.23 12.29
C PRO A 145 -10.84 -8.38 13.26
N GLU A 146 -9.86 -8.94 13.98
CA GLU A 146 -10.15 -10.01 14.95
C GLU A 146 -11.00 -9.50 16.12
N ALA A 147 -10.71 -8.27 16.59
CA ALA A 147 -11.52 -7.60 17.61
C ALA A 147 -12.92 -7.29 17.10
N ALA A 148 -13.05 -6.87 15.83
CA ALA A 148 -14.34 -6.64 15.21
C ALA A 148 -15.21 -7.90 15.17
N LEU A 149 -14.64 -9.04 14.76
CA LEU A 149 -15.35 -10.32 14.75
C LEU A 149 -15.78 -10.74 16.16
N LYS A 150 -14.87 -10.62 17.14
CA LYS A 150 -15.20 -10.90 18.54
C LYS A 150 -16.34 -10.03 19.05
N CYS A 151 -16.35 -8.74 18.69
CA CYS A 151 -17.44 -7.83 19.03
C CYS A 151 -18.80 -8.29 18.46
N LEU A 152 -18.82 -8.80 17.23
CA LEU A 152 -20.04 -9.35 16.62
C LEU A 152 -20.49 -10.62 17.33
N ASP A 153 -19.56 -11.52 17.67
CA ASP A 153 -19.86 -12.77 18.36
C ASP A 153 -20.45 -12.52 19.77
N GLU A 154 -19.84 -11.61 20.54
CA GLU A 154 -20.30 -11.23 21.88
C GLU A 154 -21.65 -10.49 21.85
N GLY A 155 -21.90 -9.69 20.81
CA GLY A 155 -23.12 -8.92 20.62
C GLY A 155 -24.26 -9.67 19.91
N ALA A 156 -24.07 -10.94 19.56
CA ALA A 156 -25.01 -11.69 18.74
C ALA A 156 -26.45 -11.71 19.30
N SER A 157 -26.59 -11.80 20.63
CA SER A 157 -27.90 -11.79 21.30
C SER A 157 -28.61 -10.44 21.19
N VAL A 158 -27.87 -9.32 21.21
CA VAL A 158 -28.39 -7.97 21.05
C VAL A 158 -28.88 -7.75 19.62
N THR A 159 -28.18 -8.34 18.64
CA THR A 159 -28.49 -8.16 17.22
C THR A 159 -29.49 -9.17 16.64
N ALA A 160 -29.86 -10.20 17.40
CA ALA A 160 -30.59 -11.37 16.87
C ALA A 160 -31.96 -11.05 16.24
N SER A 161 -32.65 -10.02 16.74
CA SER A 161 -33.98 -9.62 16.26
C SER A 161 -33.98 -8.38 15.37
N ALA A 162 -32.80 -7.80 15.11
CA ALA A 162 -32.67 -6.55 14.37
C ALA A 162 -32.23 -6.80 12.92
N GLU A 163 -32.70 -5.96 12.00
CA GLU A 163 -32.29 -6.01 10.60
C GLU A 163 -30.85 -5.53 10.46
N ALA A 164 -29.96 -6.42 10.01
CA ALA A 164 -28.55 -6.11 9.84
C ALA A 164 -28.33 -5.04 8.76
N PRO A 165 -27.39 -4.08 8.97
CA PRO A 165 -27.04 -3.11 7.94
C PRO A 165 -26.45 -3.82 6.72
N ARG A 166 -26.80 -3.35 5.52
CA ARG A 166 -26.33 -3.91 4.24
C ARG A 166 -24.81 -4.08 4.18
N TRP A 167 -24.07 -3.10 4.71
CA TRP A 167 -22.60 -3.10 4.72
C TRP A 167 -21.96 -4.13 5.66
N LEU A 168 -22.71 -4.75 6.58
CA LEU A 168 -22.16 -5.65 7.60
C LEU A 168 -21.51 -6.90 6.99
N SER A 169 -22.05 -7.38 5.87
CA SER A 169 -21.51 -8.53 5.13
C SER A 169 -20.08 -8.26 4.63
N ALA A 170 -19.83 -7.07 4.06
CA ALA A 170 -18.51 -6.67 3.58
C ALA A 170 -17.47 -6.61 4.72
N VAL A 171 -17.84 -6.03 5.86
CA VAL A 171 -16.99 -5.97 7.07
C VAL A 171 -16.68 -7.37 7.61
N THR A 172 -17.69 -8.23 7.67
CA THR A 172 -17.54 -9.60 8.19
C THR A 172 -16.67 -10.44 7.25
N ALA A 173 -16.90 -10.36 5.94
CA ALA A 173 -16.11 -11.04 4.92
C ALA A 173 -14.65 -10.55 4.91
N TYR A 174 -14.43 -9.24 5.13
CA TYR A 174 -13.09 -8.70 5.37
C TYR A 174 -12.43 -9.36 6.58
N GLY A 175 -13.08 -9.29 7.76
CA GLY A 175 -12.51 -9.82 8.99
C GLY A 175 -12.20 -11.32 8.93
N ARG A 176 -13.01 -12.10 8.21
CA ARG A 176 -12.81 -13.54 8.02
C ARG A 176 -11.80 -13.89 6.93
N GLY A 177 -11.34 -12.91 6.15
CA GLY A 177 -10.45 -13.13 5.02
C GLY A 177 -11.10 -13.98 3.91
N GLU A 178 -12.40 -13.78 3.69
CA GLU A 178 -13.20 -14.48 2.67
C GLU A 178 -13.25 -13.64 1.38
N ILE A 179 -12.24 -13.77 0.52
CA ILE A 179 -12.07 -12.93 -0.69
C ILE A 179 -13.28 -13.05 -1.62
N GLU A 180 -13.79 -14.26 -1.86
CA GLU A 180 -14.98 -14.48 -2.70
C GLU A 180 -16.22 -13.78 -2.14
N ALA A 181 -16.42 -13.85 -0.82
CA ALA A 181 -17.53 -13.15 -0.18
C ALA A 181 -17.37 -11.62 -0.26
N GLN A 182 -16.14 -11.10 -0.25
CA GLN A 182 -15.87 -9.67 -0.48
C GLN A 182 -16.17 -9.27 -1.93
N GLN A 183 -15.82 -10.12 -2.91
CA GLN A 183 -16.15 -9.90 -4.32
C GLN A 183 -17.65 -9.94 -4.55
N LEU A 184 -18.36 -10.92 -3.97
CA LEU A 184 -19.81 -11.00 -4.04
C LEU A 184 -20.49 -9.80 -3.37
N ALA A 185 -19.95 -9.33 -2.24
CA ALA A 185 -20.42 -8.11 -1.59
C ALA A 185 -20.22 -6.88 -2.50
N THR A 186 -19.16 -6.86 -3.32
CA THR A 186 -18.90 -5.81 -4.31
C THR A 186 -19.91 -5.82 -5.45
N GLU A 187 -20.25 -7.00 -5.98
CA GLU A 187 -21.19 -7.16 -7.09
C GLU A 187 -22.62 -6.74 -6.73
N ASN A 188 -23.03 -7.01 -5.49
CA ASN A 188 -24.37 -6.75 -5.00
C ASN A 188 -24.52 -5.40 -4.29
N ALA A 189 -23.45 -4.61 -4.16
CA ALA A 189 -23.48 -3.33 -3.48
C ALA A 189 -23.94 -2.20 -4.42
N ASP A 190 -24.91 -1.43 -3.93
CA ASP A 190 -25.21 -0.08 -4.43
C ASP A 190 -24.20 0.96 -3.86
N ASP A 191 -23.35 0.56 -2.90
CA ASP A 191 -22.39 1.41 -2.18
C ASP A 191 -20.91 1.13 -2.55
N SER A 192 -20.01 2.00 -2.07
CA SER A 192 -18.56 1.92 -2.35
C SER A 192 -17.78 1.06 -1.34
N LEU A 193 -18.40 0.56 -0.27
CA LEU A 193 -17.68 -0.14 0.81
C LEU A 193 -17.18 -1.52 0.37
N GLY A 194 -18.00 -2.30 -0.32
CA GLY A 194 -17.62 -3.62 -0.84
C GLY A 194 -16.32 -3.56 -1.68
N PRO A 195 -16.31 -2.76 -2.78
CA PRO A 195 -15.09 -2.53 -3.56
C PRO A 195 -13.92 -2.03 -2.71
N PHE A 196 -14.17 -1.13 -1.76
CA PHE A 196 -13.13 -0.58 -0.90
C PHE A 196 -12.52 -1.64 0.03
N MET A 197 -13.32 -2.52 0.63
CA MET A 197 -12.85 -3.64 1.45
C MET A 197 -12.04 -4.65 0.62
N CYS A 198 -12.43 -4.88 -0.63
CA CYS A 198 -11.69 -5.72 -1.58
C CYS A 198 -10.32 -5.11 -1.91
N TRP A 199 -10.26 -3.81 -2.22
CA TRP A 199 -8.98 -3.11 -2.37
C TRP A 199 -8.14 -3.19 -1.09
N TRP A 200 -8.73 -2.91 0.06
CA TRP A 200 -8.03 -2.89 1.33
C TRP A 200 -7.43 -4.25 1.70
N SER A 201 -8.15 -5.36 1.47
CA SER A 201 -7.66 -6.72 1.72
C SER A 201 -6.52 -7.13 0.80
N THR A 202 -6.39 -6.47 -0.36
CA THR A 202 -5.33 -6.74 -1.33
C THR A 202 -4.08 -5.89 -1.14
N ARG A 203 -4.16 -4.73 -0.45
CA ARG A 203 -3.06 -3.74 -0.33
C ARG A 203 -1.69 -4.33 -0.01
N TYR A 204 -1.63 -5.29 0.92
CA TYR A 204 -0.39 -5.93 1.39
C TYR A 204 -0.10 -7.30 0.75
N ARG A 205 -0.93 -7.72 -0.21
CA ARG A 205 -0.70 -8.95 -0.99
C ARG A 205 0.46 -8.73 -1.96
N THR A 206 1.19 -9.79 -2.26
CA THR A 206 2.25 -9.71 -3.27
C THR A 206 1.77 -9.83 -4.71
N ASP A 207 0.51 -10.21 -4.93
CA ASP A 207 -0.10 -10.24 -6.25
C ASP A 207 -0.43 -8.82 -6.75
N GLU A 208 0.42 -8.29 -7.62
CA GLU A 208 0.23 -6.96 -8.22
C GLU A 208 -1.00 -6.86 -9.10
N LYS A 209 -1.35 -7.94 -9.82
CA LYS A 209 -2.50 -7.96 -10.73
C LYS A 209 -3.79 -7.91 -9.92
N LEU A 210 -3.87 -8.72 -8.87
CA LEU A 210 -5.01 -8.71 -7.94
C LEU A 210 -5.17 -7.33 -7.30
N ARG A 211 -4.08 -6.74 -6.80
CA ARG A 211 -4.10 -5.37 -6.24
C ARG A 211 -4.61 -4.36 -7.25
N PHE A 212 -4.09 -4.37 -8.47
CA PHE A 212 -4.51 -3.44 -9.51
C PHE A 212 -5.98 -3.63 -9.91
N GLN A 213 -6.45 -4.87 -10.05
CA GLN A 213 -7.85 -5.18 -10.33
C GLN A 213 -8.79 -4.66 -9.23
N ALA A 214 -8.40 -4.81 -7.96
CA ALA A 214 -9.18 -4.31 -6.85
C ALA A 214 -9.23 -2.77 -6.83
N ILE A 215 -8.10 -2.09 -7.09
CA ILE A 215 -8.07 -0.62 -7.23
C ILE A 215 -8.93 -0.16 -8.39
N ALA A 216 -8.82 -0.81 -9.56
CA ALA A 216 -9.61 -0.46 -10.75
C ALA A 216 -11.11 -0.66 -10.51
N GLY A 217 -11.50 -1.74 -9.85
CA GLY A 217 -12.90 -2.01 -9.47
C GLY A 217 -13.46 -0.95 -8.52
N LEU A 218 -12.65 -0.51 -7.53
CA LEU A 218 -13.01 0.59 -6.65
C LEU A 218 -13.15 1.91 -7.43
N LEU A 219 -12.17 2.30 -8.24
CA LEU A 219 -12.22 3.57 -9.00
C LEU A 219 -13.30 3.59 -10.08
N GLN A 220 -13.77 2.43 -10.56
CA GLN A 220 -14.92 2.36 -11.45
C GLN A 220 -16.23 2.74 -10.72
N ARG A 221 -16.36 2.40 -9.43
CA ARG A 221 -17.55 2.68 -8.62
C ARG A 221 -17.46 4.02 -7.90
N GLU A 222 -16.29 4.33 -7.36
CA GLU A 222 -15.97 5.56 -6.64
C GLU A 222 -14.80 6.28 -7.33
N PRO A 223 -15.05 6.96 -8.47
CA PRO A 223 -14.01 7.64 -9.24
C PRO A 223 -13.39 8.81 -8.49
N ASP A 224 -13.94 9.21 -7.32
CA ASP A 224 -13.47 10.32 -6.51
C ASP A 224 -12.69 9.85 -5.27
N CYS A 225 -12.40 8.54 -5.16
CA CYS A 225 -11.59 7.98 -4.09
C CYS A 225 -10.11 8.35 -4.27
N ILE A 226 -9.71 9.55 -3.84
CA ILE A 226 -8.33 10.06 -3.94
C ILE A 226 -7.34 9.07 -3.33
N ARG A 227 -7.69 8.50 -2.17
CA ARG A 227 -6.89 7.47 -1.51
C ARG A 227 -6.52 6.30 -2.42
N ALA A 228 -7.47 5.77 -3.18
CA ALA A 228 -7.21 4.67 -4.11
C ALA A 228 -6.35 5.12 -5.30
N MET A 229 -6.51 6.38 -5.76
CA MET A 229 -5.66 6.95 -6.81
C MET A 229 -4.20 7.04 -6.40
N PHE A 230 -3.91 7.23 -5.11
CA PHE A 230 -2.52 7.23 -4.60
C PHE A 230 -1.86 5.86 -4.65
N ASP A 231 -2.61 4.76 -4.66
CA ASP A 231 -2.02 3.41 -4.71
C ASP A 231 -1.70 2.96 -6.14
N VAL A 232 -2.36 3.51 -7.17
CA VAL A 232 -2.08 3.17 -8.59
C VAL A 232 -0.60 3.39 -8.95
N PRO A 233 0.01 4.56 -8.72
CA PRO A 233 1.40 4.80 -9.10
C PRO A 233 2.44 4.13 -8.19
N LEU A 234 2.01 3.51 -7.08
CA LEU A 234 2.90 2.70 -6.24
C LEU A 234 3.19 1.32 -6.84
N ASN A 235 2.47 0.92 -7.90
CA ASN A 235 2.79 -0.27 -8.66
C ASN A 235 4.11 -0.10 -9.43
N ASP A 236 4.87 -1.18 -9.64
CA ASP A 236 6.18 -1.13 -10.30
C ASP A 236 6.10 -0.99 -11.82
N ALA A 237 4.97 -1.32 -12.44
CA ALA A 237 4.76 -1.14 -13.87
C ALA A 237 4.83 0.34 -14.27
N LEU A 238 5.76 0.71 -15.16
CA LEU A 238 6.00 2.09 -15.59
C LEU A 238 4.73 2.79 -16.12
N GLY A 239 3.88 2.07 -16.85
CA GLY A 239 2.61 2.60 -17.36
C GLY A 239 1.62 2.97 -16.25
N LEU A 240 1.65 2.26 -15.11
CA LEU A 240 0.83 2.59 -13.96
C LEU A 240 1.42 3.75 -13.16
N LYS A 241 2.75 3.84 -13.03
CA LYS A 241 3.41 5.01 -12.41
C LYS A 241 3.04 6.33 -13.11
N ALA A 242 2.81 6.29 -14.43
CA ALA A 242 2.36 7.45 -15.20
C ALA A 242 1.02 8.04 -14.72
N SER A 243 0.19 7.25 -14.02
CA SER A 243 -1.08 7.73 -13.47
C SER A 243 -0.90 8.81 -12.41
N ALA A 244 0.29 9.00 -11.84
CA ALA A 244 0.56 10.05 -10.86
C ALA A 244 0.17 11.45 -11.38
N ARG A 245 0.38 11.72 -12.69
CA ARG A 245 -0.05 12.98 -13.33
C ARG A 245 -1.57 13.12 -13.36
N LEU A 246 -2.25 12.04 -13.72
CA LEU A 246 -3.71 11.98 -13.73
C LEU A 246 -4.28 12.16 -12.33
N THR A 247 -3.65 11.60 -11.29
CA THR A 247 -4.07 11.77 -9.91
C THR A 247 -4.04 13.24 -9.49
N LEU A 248 -2.97 13.98 -9.82
CA LEU A 248 -2.88 15.42 -9.52
C LEU A 248 -3.99 16.21 -10.23
N GLU A 249 -4.22 15.92 -11.51
CA GLU A 249 -5.30 16.54 -12.30
C GLU A 249 -6.68 16.26 -11.68
N ARG A 250 -6.91 15.02 -11.23
CA ARG A 250 -8.17 14.58 -10.63
C ARG A 250 -8.46 15.19 -9.27
N ILE A 251 -7.45 15.48 -8.45
CA ILE A 251 -7.66 16.12 -7.14
C ILE A 251 -8.39 17.46 -7.32
N SER A 252 -8.00 18.25 -8.32
CA SER A 252 -8.70 19.49 -8.61
C SER A 252 -10.16 19.25 -9.03
N ASP A 253 -10.42 18.28 -9.92
CA ASP A 253 -11.78 17.93 -10.34
C ASP A 253 -12.66 17.51 -9.15
N VAL A 254 -12.10 16.76 -8.21
CA VAL A 254 -12.82 16.30 -7.01
C VAL A 254 -13.17 17.48 -6.12
N VAL A 255 -12.22 18.40 -5.88
CA VAL A 255 -12.48 19.63 -5.12
C VAL A 255 -13.60 20.44 -5.76
N VAL A 256 -13.51 20.64 -7.07
CA VAL A 256 -14.48 21.44 -7.81
C VAL A 256 -15.89 20.85 -7.76
N ARG A 257 -16.01 19.53 -7.89
CA ARG A 257 -17.31 18.84 -7.92
C ARG A 257 -17.95 18.58 -6.56
N ARG A 258 -17.16 18.53 -5.48
CA ARG A 258 -17.64 18.05 -4.17
C ARG A 258 -17.71 19.12 -3.09
N LEU A 259 -17.11 20.30 -3.30
CA LEU A 259 -17.17 21.37 -2.31
C LEU A 259 -18.60 21.88 -2.06
N ASP A 260 -19.50 21.74 -3.03
CA ASP A 260 -20.93 22.05 -2.88
C ASP A 260 -21.66 21.15 -1.86
N GLU A 261 -21.10 19.98 -1.53
CA GLU A 261 -21.62 19.10 -0.50
C GLU A 261 -21.41 19.66 0.91
N VAL A 262 -20.45 20.57 1.09
CA VAL A 262 -20.08 21.14 2.38
C VAL A 262 -21.11 22.18 2.80
N ALA A 263 -21.89 21.86 3.83
CA ALA A 263 -22.88 22.79 4.36
C ALA A 263 -22.23 24.04 4.96
N ASP A 264 -22.84 25.19 4.71
CA ASP A 264 -22.41 26.53 5.15
C ASP A 264 -21.04 26.95 4.57
N LEU A 265 -20.71 26.51 3.35
CA LEU A 265 -19.55 27.01 2.63
C LEU A 265 -19.71 28.52 2.35
N PRO A 266 -18.75 29.38 2.77
CA PRO A 266 -18.79 30.81 2.49
C PRO A 266 -18.90 31.11 1.00
N ALA A 267 -19.64 32.16 0.64
CA ALA A 267 -19.88 32.54 -0.75
C ALA A 267 -18.57 32.86 -1.49
N GLU A 268 -17.58 33.39 -0.78
CA GLU A 268 -16.24 33.67 -1.29
C GLU A 268 -15.53 32.40 -1.76
N ILE A 269 -15.67 31.29 -1.03
CA ILE A 269 -15.07 30.00 -1.41
C ILE A 269 -15.86 29.37 -2.55
N ALA A 270 -17.19 29.43 -2.49
CA ALA A 270 -18.03 28.95 -3.58
C ALA A 270 -17.74 29.69 -4.91
N ALA A 271 -17.40 30.98 -4.85
CA ALA A 271 -17.03 31.77 -6.02
C ALA A 271 -15.64 31.43 -6.62
N LEU A 272 -14.74 30.80 -5.84
CA LEU A 272 -13.43 30.33 -6.33
C LEU A 272 -13.53 29.00 -7.09
N VAL A 273 -14.72 28.39 -7.10
CA VAL A 273 -14.95 27.06 -7.64
C VAL A 273 -16.00 27.16 -8.75
N ASP A 274 -15.54 27.13 -10.00
CA ASP A 274 -16.42 26.91 -11.15
C ASP A 274 -16.49 25.41 -11.42
N ALA A 275 -17.69 24.82 -11.26
CA ALA A 275 -17.95 23.39 -11.46
C ALA A 275 -17.52 22.84 -12.84
N ASN A 276 -17.24 23.71 -13.82
CA ASN A 276 -16.89 23.34 -15.19
C ASN A 276 -15.42 23.57 -15.56
N GLN A 277 -14.55 24.01 -14.64
CA GLN A 277 -13.15 24.29 -14.93
C GLN A 277 -12.21 23.54 -13.99
N GLN A 278 -11.16 22.96 -14.57
CA GLN A 278 -10.04 22.41 -13.83
C GLN A 278 -9.21 23.56 -13.25
N GLN A 279 -8.88 23.49 -11.96
CA GLN A 279 -8.08 24.52 -11.31
C GLN A 279 -6.60 24.35 -11.66
N SER A 280 -5.96 25.48 -11.93
CA SER A 280 -4.51 25.62 -11.84
C SER A 280 -4.01 25.47 -10.40
N GLY A 281 -2.70 25.26 -10.23
CA GLY A 281 -2.11 25.18 -8.89
C GLY A 281 -2.28 26.46 -8.06
N ASP A 282 -2.36 27.63 -8.71
CA ASP A 282 -2.61 28.90 -8.04
C ASP A 282 -4.05 29.01 -7.54
N GLU A 283 -5.04 28.65 -8.36
CA GLU A 283 -6.45 28.64 -7.98
C GLU A 283 -6.74 27.63 -6.86
N PHE A 284 -6.11 26.45 -6.95
CA PHE A 284 -6.16 25.46 -5.89
C PHE A 284 -5.57 26.01 -4.58
N ALA A 285 -4.37 26.62 -4.63
CA ALA A 285 -3.72 27.21 -3.47
C ALA A 285 -4.56 28.34 -2.84
N MET A 286 -5.22 29.17 -3.67
CA MET A 286 -6.14 30.20 -3.20
C MET A 286 -7.36 29.59 -2.49
N THR A 287 -7.96 28.55 -3.06
CA THR A 287 -9.09 27.83 -2.45
C THR A 287 -8.71 27.26 -1.07
N VAL A 288 -7.54 26.60 -0.98
CA VAL A 288 -7.00 26.07 0.28
C VAL A 288 -6.74 27.21 1.28
N ALA A 289 -6.08 28.28 0.87
CA ALA A 289 -5.77 29.40 1.75
C ALA A 289 -7.04 30.04 2.32
N GLU A 290 -8.08 30.18 1.50
CA GLU A 290 -9.35 30.76 1.90
C GLU A 290 -10.09 29.84 2.88
N LEU A 291 -10.15 28.53 2.63
CA LEU A 291 -10.68 27.54 3.57
C LEU A 291 -10.01 27.61 4.95
N LYS A 292 -8.68 27.73 4.99
CA LYS A 292 -7.91 27.86 6.24
C LYS A 292 -8.19 29.21 6.92
N ARG A 293 -8.33 30.29 6.16
CA ARG A 293 -8.63 31.62 6.68
C ARG A 293 -10.02 31.70 7.29
N THR A 294 -11.04 31.22 6.59
CA THR A 294 -12.44 31.23 7.07
C THR A 294 -12.66 30.21 8.18
N GLY A 295 -11.91 29.10 8.15
CA GLY A 295 -11.93 28.05 9.16
C GLY A 295 -11.08 28.32 10.41
N ALA A 296 -10.44 29.49 10.50
CA ALA A 296 -9.56 29.82 11.60
C ALA A 296 -10.31 29.85 12.96
N PRO A 297 -9.63 29.51 14.08
CA PRO A 297 -10.23 29.55 15.40
C PRO A 297 -10.92 30.88 15.70
N GLY A 298 -12.18 30.82 16.16
CA GLY A 298 -13.01 31.99 16.46
C GLY A 298 -13.80 32.56 15.27
N THR A 299 -13.60 32.04 14.05
CA THR A 299 -14.37 32.43 12.86
C THR A 299 -15.40 31.37 12.49
N ASP A 300 -14.95 30.15 12.23
CA ASP A 300 -15.83 28.99 12.01
C ASP A 300 -16.07 28.25 13.32
N THR A 301 -17.34 28.24 13.76
CA THR A 301 -17.75 27.58 15.01
C THR A 301 -18.24 26.15 14.79
N ALA A 302 -18.35 25.69 13.54
CA ALA A 302 -18.80 24.34 13.26
C ALA A 302 -17.66 23.33 13.31
N GLU A 303 -18.03 22.08 13.55
CA GLU A 303 -17.10 20.98 13.76
C GLU A 303 -17.33 19.89 12.70
N PRO A 304 -16.30 19.46 11.95
CA PRO A 304 -14.93 20.00 11.96
C PRO A 304 -14.86 21.34 11.24
N SER A 305 -13.86 22.16 11.55
CA SER A 305 -13.70 23.49 10.93
C SER A 305 -13.35 23.41 9.44
N LEU A 306 -13.59 24.48 8.69
CA LEU A 306 -13.15 24.60 7.28
C LEU A 306 -11.62 24.55 7.12
N ASP A 307 -10.87 24.88 8.17
CA ASP A 307 -9.40 24.79 8.17
C ASP A 307 -8.94 23.33 8.06
N LEU A 308 -9.69 22.40 8.67
CA LEU A 308 -9.42 20.98 8.50
C LEU A 308 -9.63 20.54 7.05
N LEU A 309 -10.68 21.03 6.37
CA LEU A 309 -10.91 20.72 4.96
C LEU A 309 -9.76 21.27 4.10
N GLY A 310 -9.36 22.53 4.33
CA GLY A 310 -8.17 23.10 3.69
C GLY A 310 -6.90 22.29 3.95
N GLN A 311 -6.74 21.72 5.15
CA GLN A 311 -5.64 20.81 5.46
C GLN A 311 -5.72 19.53 4.64
N LEU A 312 -6.88 18.85 4.59
CA LEU A 312 -7.07 17.61 3.84
C LEU A 312 -6.69 17.77 2.36
N LEU A 313 -7.18 18.85 1.73
CA LEU A 313 -6.90 19.13 0.32
C LEU A 313 -5.41 19.40 0.08
N ARG A 314 -4.77 20.16 0.99
CA ARG A 314 -3.34 20.46 0.91
C ARG A 314 -2.47 19.21 1.03
N GLU A 315 -2.82 18.30 1.93
CA GLU A 315 -2.13 17.01 2.08
C GLU A 315 -2.29 16.15 0.82
N ALA A 316 -3.51 16.03 0.29
CA ALA A 316 -3.78 15.29 -0.94
C ALA A 316 -2.94 15.82 -2.12
N ALA A 317 -2.91 17.15 -2.31
CA ALA A 317 -2.10 17.77 -3.34
C ALA A 317 -0.60 17.51 -3.15
N PHE A 318 -0.10 17.56 -1.91
CA PHE A 318 1.31 17.26 -1.64
C PHE A 318 1.68 15.82 -1.98
N VAL A 319 0.84 14.84 -1.63
CA VAL A 319 1.05 13.43 -2.00
C VAL A 319 1.12 13.27 -3.53
N ALA A 320 0.15 13.83 -4.26
CA ALA A 320 0.13 13.73 -5.72
C ALA A 320 1.34 14.40 -6.37
N VAL A 321 1.71 15.61 -5.93
CA VAL A 321 2.91 16.31 -6.41
C VAL A 321 4.16 15.49 -6.15
N TRP A 322 4.29 14.90 -4.96
CA TRP A 322 5.43 14.04 -4.64
C TRP A 322 5.51 12.82 -5.56
N GLN A 323 4.38 12.16 -5.85
CA GLN A 323 4.32 11.02 -6.76
C GLN A 323 4.63 11.41 -8.21
N VAL A 324 4.17 12.57 -8.69
CA VAL A 324 4.53 13.09 -10.02
C VAL A 324 6.03 13.28 -10.12
N MET A 325 6.63 13.92 -9.12
CA MET A 325 8.08 14.14 -9.05
C MET A 325 8.86 12.82 -8.97
N ASP A 326 8.34 11.84 -8.25
CA ASP A 326 8.95 10.52 -8.15
C ASP A 326 8.94 9.76 -9.49
N TYR A 327 7.78 9.72 -10.13
CA TYR A 327 7.64 9.12 -11.46
C TYR A 327 8.57 9.79 -12.48
N GLU A 328 8.53 11.11 -12.59
CA GLU A 328 9.30 11.83 -13.59
C GLU A 328 10.82 11.73 -13.35
N GLN A 329 11.26 11.95 -12.12
CA GLN A 329 12.69 11.97 -11.83
C GLN A 329 13.28 10.55 -11.71
N ASN A 330 12.61 9.62 -11.03
CA ASN A 330 13.17 8.31 -10.73
C ASN A 330 12.79 7.25 -11.76
N ALA A 331 11.56 7.28 -12.29
CA ALA A 331 11.11 6.28 -13.26
C ALA A 331 11.46 6.67 -14.71
N LEU A 332 11.35 7.96 -15.06
CA LEU A 332 11.66 8.44 -16.42
C LEU A 332 13.06 9.08 -16.56
N ALA A 333 13.75 9.35 -15.44
CA ALA A 333 15.05 10.03 -15.43
C ALA A 333 15.05 11.39 -16.18
N ILE A 334 13.93 12.13 -16.14
CA ILE A 334 13.84 13.46 -16.76
C ILE A 334 14.28 14.56 -15.81
N GLU A 335 14.86 15.64 -16.34
CA GLU A 335 15.20 16.83 -15.55
C GLU A 335 13.92 17.59 -15.20
N VAL A 336 13.60 17.65 -13.91
CA VAL A 336 12.33 18.17 -13.37
C VAL A 336 12.45 19.59 -12.79
N ARG A 337 13.54 20.31 -13.04
CA ARG A 337 13.80 21.63 -12.43
C ARG A 337 12.72 22.67 -12.77
N ASP A 338 12.28 22.73 -14.02
CA ASP A 338 11.21 23.64 -14.43
C ASP A 338 9.86 23.15 -13.90
N ARG A 339 9.66 21.83 -13.85
CA ARG A 339 8.48 21.20 -13.27
C ARG A 339 8.30 21.52 -11.78
N VAL A 340 9.38 21.58 -11.01
CA VAL A 340 9.33 21.99 -9.59
C VAL A 340 8.70 23.37 -9.42
N ARG A 341 8.99 24.33 -10.33
CA ARG A 341 8.42 25.68 -10.23
C ARG A 341 6.91 25.66 -10.50
N GLU A 342 6.48 24.87 -11.48
CA GLU A 342 5.06 24.70 -11.80
C GLU A 342 4.30 24.01 -10.65
N LEU A 343 4.89 22.97 -10.06
CA LEU A 343 4.26 22.19 -8.98
C LEU A 343 4.35 22.85 -7.60
N ALA A 344 5.19 23.86 -7.42
CA ALA A 344 5.36 24.54 -6.14
C ALA A 344 4.07 25.21 -5.65
N THR A 345 3.23 25.71 -6.56
CA THR A 345 1.98 26.43 -6.23
C THR A 345 0.98 25.50 -5.56
N TRP A 346 0.83 24.25 -6.05
CA TRP A 346 -0.01 23.21 -5.45
C TRP A 346 0.33 22.87 -4.00
N THR A 347 1.58 23.09 -3.59
CA THR A 347 2.07 22.74 -2.24
C THR A 347 2.32 23.97 -1.37
N ALA A 348 1.84 25.14 -1.79
CA ALA A 348 2.04 26.39 -1.07
C ALA A 348 1.59 26.28 0.39
N GLY A 349 2.48 26.64 1.32
CA GLY A 349 2.24 26.59 2.76
C GLY A 349 2.25 25.19 3.38
N HIS A 350 2.51 24.13 2.63
CA HIS A 350 2.69 22.78 3.19
C HIS A 350 3.99 22.70 4.03
N PRO A 351 4.00 22.03 5.20
CA PRO A 351 5.20 21.93 6.05
C PRO A 351 6.44 21.36 5.34
N TYR A 352 6.22 20.49 4.35
CA TYR A 352 7.27 19.85 3.57
C TYR A 352 7.48 20.45 2.17
N ALA A 353 6.91 21.63 1.86
CA ALA A 353 7.06 22.26 0.55
C ALA A 353 8.53 22.47 0.13
N ALA A 354 9.43 22.73 1.10
CA ALA A 354 10.87 22.88 0.86
C ALA A 354 11.55 21.60 0.30
N ALA A 355 10.91 20.43 0.43
CA ALA A 355 11.42 19.18 -0.13
C ALA A 355 11.46 19.19 -1.67
N LEU A 356 10.57 19.94 -2.34
CA LEU A 356 10.51 19.99 -3.80
C LEU A 356 11.74 20.65 -4.43
N PRO A 357 12.13 21.90 -4.08
CA PRO A 357 13.36 22.49 -4.62
C PRO A 357 14.62 21.75 -4.17
N ALA A 358 14.64 21.16 -2.97
CA ALA A 358 15.76 20.34 -2.52
C ALA A 358 15.99 19.09 -3.39
N ARG A 359 14.93 18.55 -4.01
CA ARG A 359 14.97 17.34 -4.85
C ARG A 359 15.78 17.51 -6.15
N VAL A 360 15.91 18.74 -6.63
CA VAL A 360 16.63 19.09 -7.88
C VAL A 360 18.00 19.72 -7.66
N ALA A 361 18.40 19.88 -6.40
CA ALA A 361 19.73 20.32 -6.01
C ALA A 361 20.78 19.24 -6.38
N ARG A 362 22.04 19.64 -6.57
CA ARG A 362 23.13 18.72 -6.97
C ARG A 362 24.38 18.90 -6.09
N GLY A 363 25.14 17.81 -5.92
CA GLY A 363 26.41 17.83 -5.18
C GLY A 363 26.25 18.37 -3.74
N ALA A 364 27.10 19.32 -3.35
CA ALA A 364 27.06 19.93 -2.02
C ALA A 364 25.76 20.70 -1.71
N GLU A 365 25.08 21.22 -2.74
CA GLU A 365 23.79 21.88 -2.58
C GLU A 365 22.72 20.87 -2.15
N TRP A 366 22.73 19.66 -2.74
CA TRP A 366 21.81 18.58 -2.38
C TRP A 366 21.98 18.16 -0.92
N THR A 367 23.21 17.96 -0.47
CA THR A 367 23.49 17.64 0.94
C THR A 367 22.98 18.74 1.86
N THR A 368 23.22 20.02 1.53
CA THR A 368 22.80 21.16 2.34
C THR A 368 21.28 21.28 2.40
N ALA A 369 20.61 21.24 1.24
CA ALA A 369 19.16 21.37 1.14
C ALA A 369 18.44 20.18 1.77
N GLY A 370 18.88 18.95 1.50
CA GLY A 370 18.33 17.74 2.10
C GLY A 370 18.48 17.72 3.62
N THR A 371 19.63 18.15 4.15
CA THR A 371 19.83 18.32 5.60
C THR A 371 18.84 19.34 6.20
N ALA A 372 18.61 20.46 5.51
CA ALA A 372 17.67 21.47 5.98
C ALA A 372 16.24 20.93 6.03
N VAL A 373 15.81 20.17 5.00
CA VAL A 373 14.50 19.50 4.98
C VAL A 373 14.37 18.53 6.16
N LEU A 374 15.34 17.62 6.35
CA LEU A 374 15.29 16.65 7.45
C LEU A 374 15.26 17.30 8.84
N LYS A 375 15.90 18.46 9.00
CA LYS A 375 15.89 19.23 10.26
C LYS A 375 14.61 20.01 10.51
N SER A 376 13.86 20.37 9.46
CA SER A 376 12.59 21.07 9.61
C SER A 376 11.43 20.14 9.93
N MET A 377 11.59 18.83 9.67
CA MET A 377 10.58 17.83 10.02
C MET A 377 10.47 17.69 11.54
N LYS A 378 9.23 17.71 12.05
CA LYS A 378 8.94 17.49 13.46
C LYS A 378 8.78 16.02 13.70
N LYS A 379 9.51 15.47 14.67
CA LYS A 379 9.47 14.03 14.97
C LYS A 379 8.04 13.60 15.30
N GLU A 380 7.33 14.39 16.08
CA GLU A 380 5.98 14.11 16.58
C GLU A 380 4.91 14.04 15.46
N GLU A 381 5.24 14.51 14.25
CA GLU A 381 4.35 14.51 13.09
C GLU A 381 4.79 13.51 12.00
N ILE A 382 5.84 12.70 12.26
CA ILE A 382 6.33 11.68 11.32
C ILE A 382 5.42 10.45 11.36
N GLU A 383 4.92 10.07 10.19
CA GLU A 383 4.15 8.84 9.94
C GLU A 383 4.55 8.21 8.60
N GLY A 384 4.12 6.97 8.36
CA GLY A 384 4.67 6.09 7.31
C GLY A 384 4.93 6.73 5.93
N TRP A 385 4.03 7.59 5.42
CA TRP A 385 4.22 8.26 4.13
C TRP A 385 5.30 9.35 4.13
N THR A 386 5.56 9.99 5.26
CA THR A 386 6.73 10.88 5.42
C THR A 386 8.04 10.15 5.18
N GLY A 387 8.05 8.81 5.35
CA GLY A 387 9.15 7.93 5.00
C GLY A 387 9.63 8.08 3.56
N TYR A 388 8.77 8.45 2.60
CA TYR A 388 9.21 8.72 1.22
C TYR A 388 10.14 9.95 1.13
N VAL A 389 9.82 11.04 1.85
CA VAL A 389 10.69 12.23 1.93
C VAL A 389 11.97 11.91 2.72
N VAL A 390 11.84 11.23 3.86
CA VAL A 390 12.99 10.86 4.70
C VAL A 390 13.97 9.98 3.94
N ASN A 391 13.48 8.95 3.24
CA ASN A 391 14.32 8.02 2.47
C ASN A 391 14.96 8.71 1.26
N HIS A 392 14.26 9.63 0.59
CA HIS A 392 14.84 10.39 -0.52
C HIS A 392 16.09 11.18 -0.07
N PHE A 393 16.05 11.80 1.11
CA PHE A 393 17.17 12.58 1.64
C PHE A 393 18.10 11.78 2.58
N TYR A 394 17.98 10.44 2.65
CA TYR A 394 18.75 9.63 3.60
C TYR A 394 20.26 9.83 3.46
N ASN A 395 20.78 9.89 2.22
CA ASN A 395 22.22 10.07 1.99
C ASN A 395 22.68 11.54 2.18
N ALA A 396 21.77 12.50 2.35
CA ALA A 396 22.12 13.89 2.63
C ALA A 396 22.50 14.07 4.10
N ASP A 397 21.72 13.46 5.00
CA ASP A 397 22.02 13.40 6.44
C ASP A 397 21.43 12.13 7.06
N SER A 398 22.20 11.04 7.00
CA SER A 398 21.76 9.74 7.48
C SER A 398 21.48 9.72 9.00
N ARG A 399 22.09 10.64 9.77
CA ARG A 399 21.84 10.73 11.21
C ARG A 399 20.44 11.26 11.49
N HIS A 400 20.05 12.36 10.84
CA HIS A 400 18.69 12.90 11.02
C HIS A 400 17.65 11.98 10.39
N ALA A 401 17.93 11.39 9.21
CA ALA A 401 17.02 10.44 8.58
C ALA A 401 16.77 9.20 9.47
N ASN A 402 17.82 8.62 10.08
CA ASN A 402 17.65 7.53 11.04
C ASN A 402 16.86 7.95 12.29
N ALA A 403 17.04 9.19 12.77
CA ALA A 403 16.24 9.70 13.89
C ALA A 403 14.75 9.83 13.54
N MET A 404 14.41 10.20 12.30
CA MET A 404 13.02 10.21 11.82
C MET A 404 12.46 8.79 11.67
N ASN A 405 13.22 7.86 11.07
CA ASN A 405 12.79 6.46 10.94
C ASN A 405 12.55 5.79 12.32
N ILE A 406 13.33 6.15 13.35
CA ILE A 406 13.09 5.68 14.72
C ILE A 406 11.80 6.28 15.28
N ALA A 407 11.52 7.57 15.00
CA ALA A 407 10.30 8.23 15.44
C ALA A 407 9.06 7.58 14.79
N ASP A 408 9.08 7.41 13.47
CA ASP A 408 8.05 6.70 12.69
C ASP A 408 7.72 5.32 13.28
N ALA A 409 8.75 4.49 13.46
CA ALA A 409 8.60 3.17 14.07
C ALA A 409 8.07 3.21 15.52
N SER A 410 8.25 4.33 16.23
CA SER A 410 7.77 4.51 17.60
C SER A 410 6.33 5.01 17.69
N HIS A 411 5.80 5.61 16.62
CA HIS A 411 4.40 6.03 16.52
C HIS A 411 3.50 4.92 16.00
N ALA A 412 4.07 3.91 15.34
CA ALA A 412 3.32 2.82 14.78
C ALA A 412 2.51 2.04 15.83
N ASP A 413 1.25 1.87 15.51
CA ASP A 413 0.17 1.33 16.32
C ASP A 413 0.13 -0.22 16.25
N GLN A 414 -0.52 -0.87 17.23
CA GLN A 414 -0.74 -2.33 17.20
C GLN A 414 -1.96 -2.72 16.34
N ILE A 415 -1.92 -2.27 15.09
CA ILE A 415 -2.98 -2.48 14.09
C ILE A 415 -2.38 -3.13 12.84
N ALA A 416 -3.23 -3.79 12.03
CA ALA A 416 -2.76 -4.55 10.88
C ALA A 416 -1.93 -3.72 9.89
N PRO A 417 -2.35 -2.51 9.45
CA PRO A 417 -1.57 -1.69 8.51
C PRO A 417 -0.13 -1.42 8.99
N ASP A 418 0.01 -0.92 10.21
CA ASP A 418 1.30 -0.56 10.81
C ASP A 418 2.19 -1.79 11.01
N LEU A 419 1.61 -2.92 11.42
CA LEU A 419 2.36 -4.17 11.53
C LEU A 419 2.84 -4.67 10.17
N PHE A 420 2.05 -4.55 9.10
CA PHE A 420 2.50 -4.88 7.74
C PHE A 420 3.66 -3.97 7.30
N ASP A 421 3.54 -2.66 7.51
CA ASP A 421 4.60 -1.72 7.16
C ASP A 421 5.88 -1.95 7.97
N GLN A 422 5.76 -2.23 9.28
CA GLN A 422 6.89 -2.62 10.11
C GLN A 422 7.56 -3.91 9.63
N ILE A 423 6.79 -4.93 9.22
CA ILE A 423 7.37 -6.18 8.65
C ILE A 423 8.15 -5.87 7.38
N ARG A 424 7.60 -5.03 6.50
CA ARG A 424 8.21 -4.64 5.22
C ARG A 424 9.54 -3.91 5.42
N ILE A 425 9.60 -2.95 6.35
CA ILE A 425 10.81 -2.14 6.58
C ILE A 425 11.80 -2.79 7.55
N SER A 426 11.40 -3.85 8.26
CA SER A 426 12.27 -4.58 9.18
C SER A 426 13.50 -5.16 8.46
N ARG A 427 14.68 -4.95 9.06
CA ARG A 427 15.97 -5.37 8.48
C ARG A 427 16.40 -6.78 8.90
N THR A 428 15.81 -7.33 9.97
CA THR A 428 16.20 -8.64 10.50
C THR A 428 15.04 -9.64 10.41
N GLU A 429 15.36 -10.89 10.15
CA GLU A 429 14.38 -11.99 10.15
C GLU A 429 13.75 -12.19 11.54
N ARG A 430 14.52 -11.98 12.61
CA ARG A 430 14.04 -12.05 14.00
C ARG A 430 12.92 -11.04 14.26
N ASP A 431 13.10 -9.80 13.82
CA ASP A 431 12.08 -8.76 14.00
C ASP A 431 10.83 -9.06 13.18
N ARG A 432 11.00 -9.51 11.92
CA ARG A 432 9.87 -9.94 11.07
C ARG A 432 9.06 -11.06 11.72
N LYS A 433 9.71 -12.08 12.27
CA LYS A 433 9.05 -13.18 13.02
C LYS A 433 8.23 -12.67 14.19
N ARG A 434 8.80 -11.79 15.02
CA ARG A 434 8.10 -11.19 16.17
C ARG A 434 6.87 -10.39 15.72
N LEU A 435 7.00 -9.59 14.66
CA LEU A 435 5.92 -8.76 14.15
C LEU A 435 4.80 -9.58 13.51
N VAL A 436 5.14 -10.67 12.80
CA VAL A 436 4.17 -11.62 12.24
C VAL A 436 3.35 -12.28 13.34
N GLU A 437 3.95 -12.63 14.49
CA GLU A 437 3.19 -13.17 15.62
C GLU A 437 2.18 -12.16 16.17
N ARG A 438 2.58 -10.89 16.31
CA ARG A 438 1.65 -9.81 16.71
C ARG A 438 0.54 -9.61 15.69
N LEU A 439 0.88 -9.64 14.40
CA LEU A 439 -0.08 -9.52 13.30
C LEU A 439 -1.09 -10.68 13.31
N ARG A 440 -0.67 -11.90 13.68
CA ARG A 440 -1.57 -13.05 13.83
C ARG A 440 -2.67 -12.79 14.86
N HIS A 441 -2.36 -12.11 15.97
CA HIS A 441 -3.35 -11.77 16.99
C HIS A 441 -4.33 -10.67 16.54
N VAL A 442 -3.88 -9.75 15.69
CA VAL A 442 -4.68 -8.59 15.25
C VAL A 442 -5.52 -8.91 14.02
N ALA A 443 -4.99 -9.71 13.10
CA ALA A 443 -5.54 -9.95 11.77
C ALA A 443 -5.21 -11.35 11.21
N GLY A 444 -5.21 -12.37 12.07
CA GLY A 444 -4.76 -13.73 11.75
C GLY A 444 -5.49 -14.39 10.59
N ARG A 445 -6.75 -14.05 10.35
CA ARG A 445 -7.56 -14.62 9.26
C ARG A 445 -7.35 -13.99 7.89
N LEU A 446 -6.72 -12.80 7.80
CA LEU A 446 -6.53 -12.09 6.53
C LEU A 446 -5.53 -12.84 5.63
N PRO A 447 -5.78 -12.93 4.30
CA PRO A 447 -4.86 -13.60 3.38
C PRO A 447 -3.43 -13.04 3.43
N SER A 448 -3.27 -11.71 3.49
CA SER A 448 -1.95 -11.07 3.63
C SER A 448 -1.21 -11.46 4.92
N THR A 449 -1.94 -11.70 6.02
CA THR A 449 -1.36 -12.19 7.28
C THR A 449 -0.91 -13.64 7.14
N ILE A 450 -1.67 -14.47 6.44
CA ILE A 450 -1.26 -15.85 6.13
C ILE A 450 -0.02 -15.84 5.22
N GLU A 451 0.05 -14.98 4.20
CA GLU A 451 1.25 -14.81 3.37
C GLU A 451 2.48 -14.46 4.20
N ALA A 452 2.34 -13.50 5.12
CA ALA A 452 3.43 -13.09 6.00
C ALA A 452 3.89 -14.23 6.92
N GLN A 453 2.95 -15.02 7.43
CA GLN A 453 3.24 -16.23 8.23
C GLN A 453 3.94 -17.30 7.38
N LEU A 454 3.52 -17.56 6.15
CA LEU A 454 4.21 -18.52 5.27
C LEU A 454 5.63 -18.04 4.90
N ARG A 455 5.86 -16.73 4.76
CA ARG A 455 7.20 -16.20 4.42
C ARG A 455 8.16 -16.21 5.60
N TRP A 456 7.70 -15.80 6.78
CA TRP A 456 8.59 -15.53 7.91
C TRP A 456 8.36 -16.45 9.11
N GLY A 457 7.21 -17.11 9.20
CA GLY A 457 6.79 -17.97 10.32
C GLY A 457 6.45 -19.41 9.94
N ALA A 458 6.80 -19.89 8.73
CA ALA A 458 6.31 -21.17 8.18
C ALA A 458 6.42 -22.38 9.12
N ALA A 459 7.43 -22.41 9.98
CA ALA A 459 7.63 -23.47 10.96
C ALA A 459 6.40 -23.69 11.87
N THR A 460 5.67 -22.63 12.22
CA THR A 460 4.49 -22.71 13.09
C THR A 460 3.21 -23.15 12.37
N LEU A 461 3.21 -23.19 11.04
CA LEU A 461 2.04 -23.54 10.22
C LEU A 461 2.09 -24.97 9.66
N THR A 462 3.06 -25.77 10.09
CA THR A 462 3.32 -27.11 9.54
C THR A 462 2.07 -27.99 9.42
N GLU A 463 1.27 -28.06 10.48
CA GLU A 463 0.06 -28.90 10.52
C GLU A 463 -1.12 -28.28 9.75
N GLU A 464 -1.08 -26.96 9.52
CA GLU A 464 -2.13 -26.19 8.85
C GLU A 464 -1.94 -26.16 7.32
N LEU A 465 -0.74 -26.48 6.79
CA LEU A 465 -0.43 -26.36 5.35
C LEU A 465 -1.45 -27.03 4.41
N PRO A 466 -1.93 -28.27 4.65
CA PRO A 466 -2.93 -28.88 3.76
C PRO A 466 -4.28 -28.16 3.76
N GLN A 467 -4.65 -27.58 4.92
CA GLN A 467 -5.89 -26.80 5.06
C GLN A 467 -5.74 -25.47 4.34
N LEU A 468 -4.57 -24.83 4.42
CA LEU A 468 -4.26 -23.61 3.68
C LEU A 468 -4.23 -23.85 2.17
N GLU A 469 -3.64 -24.98 1.71
CA GLU A 469 -3.65 -25.39 0.30
C GLU A 469 -5.08 -25.53 -0.22
N THR A 470 -5.98 -26.13 0.57
CA THR A 470 -7.39 -26.27 0.20
C THR A 470 -8.12 -24.93 0.22
N ARG A 471 -7.93 -24.12 1.27
CA ARG A 471 -8.60 -22.82 1.44
C ARG A 471 -8.23 -21.83 0.34
N PHE A 472 -6.99 -21.87 -0.14
CA PHE A 472 -6.44 -20.92 -1.11
C PHE A 472 -6.17 -21.56 -2.48
N ALA A 473 -6.87 -22.66 -2.81
CA ALA A 473 -6.67 -23.43 -4.04
C ALA A 473 -6.84 -22.60 -5.34
N ASP A 474 -7.60 -21.50 -5.27
CA ASP A 474 -7.89 -20.60 -6.39
C ASP A 474 -7.10 -19.27 -6.32
N ASP A 475 -6.15 -19.15 -5.39
CA ASP A 475 -5.30 -17.97 -5.23
C ASP A 475 -3.88 -18.27 -5.72
N ALA A 476 -3.56 -17.74 -6.91
CA ALA A 476 -2.29 -17.97 -7.60
C ALA A 476 -1.07 -17.62 -6.73
N SER A 477 -1.13 -16.50 -6.00
CA SER A 477 -0.02 -16.03 -5.17
C SER A 477 0.17 -16.87 -3.90
N MET A 478 -0.91 -17.38 -3.32
CA MET A 478 -0.85 -18.34 -2.22
C MET A 478 -0.30 -19.68 -2.69
N MET A 479 -0.71 -20.16 -3.86
CA MET A 479 -0.17 -21.39 -4.46
C MET A 479 1.33 -21.26 -4.73
N GLN A 480 1.80 -20.11 -5.23
CA GLN A 480 3.22 -19.81 -5.35
C GLN A 480 3.96 -19.91 -4.00
N LEU A 481 3.43 -19.30 -2.94
CA LEU A 481 4.06 -19.30 -1.62
C LEU A 481 4.09 -20.69 -0.99
N LEU A 482 3.00 -21.45 -1.09
CA LEU A 482 2.92 -22.82 -0.61
C LEU A 482 3.88 -23.74 -1.37
N ALA A 483 4.01 -23.55 -2.69
CA ALA A 483 5.02 -24.26 -3.48
C ALA A 483 6.44 -24.00 -2.94
N GLY A 484 6.72 -22.73 -2.61
CA GLY A 484 7.90 -22.27 -1.87
C GLY A 484 8.16 -23.04 -0.58
N VAL A 485 7.16 -23.03 0.30
CA VAL A 485 7.24 -23.61 1.64
C VAL A 485 7.42 -25.12 1.58
N TYR A 486 6.61 -25.83 0.79
CA TYR A 486 6.73 -27.29 0.65
C TYR A 486 8.08 -27.70 0.07
N THR A 487 8.53 -27.04 -1.01
CA THR A 487 9.84 -27.33 -1.62
C THR A 487 10.99 -27.08 -0.64
N GLY A 488 10.96 -25.97 0.10
CA GLY A 488 11.97 -25.65 1.11
C GLY A 488 12.06 -26.65 2.26
N ARG A 489 10.99 -27.43 2.49
CA ARG A 489 10.94 -28.53 3.48
C ARG A 489 11.34 -29.89 2.89
N GLY A 490 11.63 -29.96 1.59
CA GLY A 490 11.89 -31.21 0.87
C GLY A 490 10.63 -31.98 0.48
N GLU A 491 9.44 -31.41 0.69
CA GLU A 491 8.14 -32.01 0.32
C GLU A 491 7.81 -31.72 -1.16
N THR A 492 8.71 -32.14 -2.06
CA THR A 492 8.73 -31.70 -3.46
C THR A 492 7.48 -32.04 -4.26
N GLU A 493 6.78 -33.13 -3.92
CA GLU A 493 5.52 -33.50 -4.59
C GLU A 493 4.39 -32.51 -4.26
N ALA A 494 4.32 -32.05 -3.00
CA ALA A 494 3.36 -31.02 -2.61
C ALA A 494 3.74 -29.66 -3.23
N GLY A 495 5.04 -29.36 -3.25
CA GLY A 495 5.58 -28.18 -3.94
C GLY A 495 5.21 -28.15 -5.42
N GLU A 496 5.37 -29.27 -6.12
CA GLU A 496 5.01 -29.41 -7.52
C GLU A 496 3.50 -29.23 -7.76
N ARG A 497 2.64 -29.84 -6.94
CA ARG A 497 1.18 -29.67 -7.07
C ARG A 497 0.78 -28.20 -6.96
N CYS A 498 1.29 -27.50 -5.93
CA CYS A 498 1.03 -26.08 -5.75
C CYS A 498 1.58 -25.24 -6.91
N ALA A 499 2.80 -25.54 -7.40
CA ALA A 499 3.39 -24.83 -8.54
C ALA A 499 2.57 -25.02 -9.84
N ARG A 500 2.08 -26.23 -10.10
CA ARG A 500 1.19 -26.50 -11.25
C ARG A 500 -0.12 -25.75 -11.12
N ARG A 501 -0.74 -25.74 -9.93
CA ARG A 501 -1.96 -24.98 -9.70
C ARG A 501 -1.74 -23.47 -9.90
N TRP A 502 -0.62 -22.94 -9.42
CA TRP A 502 -0.21 -21.56 -9.68
C TRP A 502 -0.13 -21.26 -11.19
N ILE A 503 0.53 -22.13 -11.96
CA ILE A 503 0.66 -21.99 -13.42
C ILE A 503 -0.71 -22.06 -14.11
N GLU A 504 -1.62 -22.93 -13.68
CA GLU A 504 -2.98 -23.01 -14.23
C GLU A 504 -3.77 -21.71 -14.02
N LEU A 505 -3.68 -21.12 -12.83
CA LEU A 505 -4.38 -19.90 -12.46
C LEU A 505 -3.77 -18.65 -13.12
N SER A 506 -2.43 -18.60 -13.23
CA SER A 506 -1.70 -17.47 -13.77
C SER A 506 -0.45 -17.94 -14.54
N PRO A 507 -0.61 -18.36 -15.80
CA PRO A 507 0.51 -18.78 -16.63
C PRO A 507 1.55 -17.66 -16.76
N SER A 508 2.79 -17.94 -16.38
CA SER A 508 3.87 -16.96 -16.37
C SER A 508 5.24 -17.63 -16.49
N TYR A 509 6.24 -16.88 -16.96
CA TYR A 509 7.62 -17.34 -16.99
C TYR A 509 8.08 -17.80 -15.60
N HIS A 510 7.78 -17.02 -14.55
CA HIS A 510 8.19 -17.34 -13.19
C HIS A 510 7.56 -18.63 -12.66
N GLY A 511 6.30 -18.91 -13.00
CA GLY A 511 5.64 -20.17 -12.66
C GLY A 511 6.36 -21.37 -13.23
N TRP A 512 6.56 -21.38 -14.55
CA TRP A 512 7.25 -22.48 -15.24
C TRP A 512 8.71 -22.62 -14.83
N ASN A 513 9.42 -21.50 -14.65
CA ASN A 513 10.81 -21.54 -14.17
C ASN A 513 10.91 -22.08 -12.74
N TYR A 514 9.96 -21.76 -11.86
CA TYR A 514 9.91 -22.34 -10.51
C TYR A 514 9.64 -23.85 -10.55
N LEU A 515 8.71 -24.30 -11.39
CA LEU A 515 8.47 -25.72 -11.62
C LEU A 515 9.73 -26.43 -12.13
N ALA A 516 10.48 -25.81 -13.04
CA ALA A 516 11.75 -26.34 -13.51
C ALA A 516 12.73 -26.54 -12.34
N GLU A 517 12.89 -25.57 -11.44
CA GLU A 517 13.76 -25.71 -10.26
C GLU A 517 13.35 -26.87 -9.35
N ILE A 518 12.04 -27.14 -9.18
CA ILE A 518 11.56 -28.34 -8.45
C ILE A 518 12.00 -29.62 -9.16
N MET A 519 11.83 -29.71 -10.49
CA MET A 519 12.23 -30.88 -11.28
C MET A 519 13.74 -31.13 -11.16
N LYS A 520 14.54 -30.07 -11.29
CA LYS A 520 15.98 -30.10 -11.12
C LYS A 520 16.38 -30.58 -9.72
N PHE A 521 15.71 -30.08 -8.67
CA PHE A 521 15.93 -30.50 -7.29
C PHE A 521 15.65 -32.00 -7.07
N ARG A 522 14.65 -32.56 -7.77
CA ARG A 522 14.35 -34.01 -7.76
C ARG A 522 15.28 -34.85 -8.65
N GLY A 523 16.13 -34.21 -9.45
CA GLY A 523 16.96 -34.87 -10.47
C GLY A 523 16.20 -35.26 -11.74
N ASP A 524 14.95 -34.81 -11.92
CA ASP A 524 14.17 -34.99 -13.15
C ASP A 524 14.60 -33.97 -14.22
N MET A 525 15.74 -34.25 -14.84
CA MET A 525 16.28 -33.36 -15.86
C MET A 525 15.43 -33.28 -17.15
N PRO A 526 14.80 -34.36 -17.64
CA PRO A 526 13.81 -34.26 -18.72
C PRO A 526 12.67 -33.30 -18.38
N GLY A 527 12.06 -33.42 -17.19
CA GLY A 527 11.01 -32.51 -16.73
C GLY A 527 11.50 -31.07 -16.57
N TRP A 528 12.75 -30.87 -16.12
CA TRP A 528 13.38 -29.54 -16.07
C TRP A 528 13.49 -28.91 -17.46
N VAL A 529 13.95 -29.65 -18.48
CA VAL A 529 14.03 -29.13 -19.87
C VAL A 529 12.65 -28.72 -20.37
N GLU A 530 11.64 -29.58 -20.20
CA GLU A 530 10.27 -29.30 -20.64
C GLU A 530 9.71 -28.03 -19.98
N ALA A 531 9.86 -27.91 -18.66
CA ALA A 531 9.41 -26.74 -17.91
C ALA A 531 10.14 -25.46 -18.34
N CYS A 532 11.46 -25.52 -18.59
CA CYS A 532 12.22 -24.39 -19.13
C CYS A 532 11.73 -23.99 -20.53
N GLU A 533 11.45 -24.94 -21.42
CA GLU A 533 10.90 -24.64 -22.75
C GLU A 533 9.52 -23.98 -22.66
N LYS A 534 8.66 -24.45 -21.74
CA LYS A 534 7.38 -23.79 -21.44
C LYS A 534 7.54 -22.40 -20.85
N ALA A 535 8.56 -22.15 -20.04
CA ALA A 535 8.88 -20.82 -19.55
C ALA A 535 9.22 -19.87 -20.71
N LEU A 536 9.99 -20.33 -21.71
CA LEU A 536 10.37 -19.54 -22.89
C LEU A 536 9.20 -19.20 -23.83
N GLU A 537 8.06 -19.89 -23.71
CA GLU A 537 6.83 -19.56 -24.44
C GLU A 537 6.09 -18.37 -23.82
N GLN A 538 6.41 -17.97 -22.58
CA GLN A 538 5.71 -16.90 -21.87
C GLN A 538 6.29 -15.53 -22.19
N PRO A 539 5.52 -14.44 -22.09
CA PRO A 539 6.07 -13.10 -22.25
C PRO A 539 6.96 -12.72 -21.05
N VAL A 540 8.09 -12.06 -21.32
CA VAL A 540 8.98 -11.45 -20.31
C VAL A 540 9.38 -10.04 -20.73
N LEU A 541 9.75 -9.20 -19.76
CA LEU A 541 10.13 -7.80 -19.99
C LEU A 541 11.63 -7.53 -19.86
N GLY A 542 12.44 -8.55 -19.50
CA GLY A 542 13.87 -8.42 -19.27
C GLY A 542 14.70 -9.55 -19.89
N LEU A 543 15.74 -9.99 -19.16
CA LEU A 543 16.71 -11.00 -19.60
C LEU A 543 16.37 -12.43 -19.15
N GLU A 544 15.16 -12.64 -18.62
CA GLU A 544 14.69 -13.92 -18.10
C GLU A 544 14.84 -15.05 -19.14
N HIS A 545 14.37 -14.83 -20.37
CA HIS A 545 14.49 -15.82 -21.46
C HIS A 545 15.93 -16.20 -21.74
N ALA A 546 16.81 -15.21 -21.86
CA ALA A 546 18.21 -15.48 -22.13
C ALA A 546 18.84 -16.26 -20.97
N SER A 547 18.48 -15.96 -19.72
CA SER A 547 19.00 -16.69 -18.56
C SER A 547 18.61 -18.17 -18.63
N THR A 548 17.34 -18.47 -18.92
CA THR A 548 16.87 -19.86 -19.11
C THR A 548 17.55 -20.53 -20.30
N GLN A 549 17.70 -19.83 -21.42
CA GLN A 549 18.39 -20.35 -22.62
C GLN A 549 19.86 -20.69 -22.34
N SER A 550 20.58 -19.84 -21.60
CA SER A 550 21.96 -20.11 -21.20
C SER A 550 22.06 -21.35 -20.29
N ALA A 551 21.10 -21.52 -19.37
CA ALA A 551 21.05 -22.72 -18.51
C ALA A 551 20.77 -24.00 -19.34
N LEU A 552 19.85 -23.94 -20.30
CA LEU A 552 19.59 -25.05 -21.24
C LEU A 552 20.82 -25.38 -22.09
N ALA A 553 21.53 -24.38 -22.60
CA ALA A 553 22.77 -24.58 -23.35
C ALA A 553 23.84 -25.28 -22.49
N GLU A 554 24.06 -24.81 -21.27
CA GLU A 554 24.98 -25.43 -20.30
C GLU A 554 24.62 -26.89 -20.02
N TYR A 555 23.32 -27.18 -19.83
CA TYR A 555 22.84 -28.54 -19.60
C TYR A 555 23.17 -29.49 -20.76
N PHE A 556 22.94 -29.07 -22.01
CA PHE A 556 23.22 -29.89 -23.18
C PHE A 556 24.72 -30.03 -23.42
N LEU A 557 25.51 -28.99 -23.18
CA LEU A 557 26.97 -29.06 -23.20
C LEU A 557 27.53 -30.08 -22.20
N GLY A 558 27.02 -30.10 -20.97
CA GLY A 558 27.41 -31.07 -19.95
C GLY A 558 27.09 -32.53 -20.32
N ARG A 559 26.29 -32.76 -21.37
CA ARG A 559 25.93 -34.06 -21.93
C ARG A 559 26.63 -34.36 -23.26
N ASP A 560 27.60 -33.54 -23.65
CA ASP A 560 28.30 -33.63 -24.93
C ASP A 560 27.33 -33.53 -26.13
N ASP A 561 26.27 -32.72 -26.00
CA ASP A 561 25.33 -32.40 -27.09
C ASP A 561 25.38 -30.91 -27.46
N PRO A 562 26.50 -30.44 -28.03
CA PRO A 562 26.66 -29.03 -28.41
C PRO A 562 25.69 -28.62 -29.53
N ARG A 563 25.16 -29.58 -30.31
CA ARG A 563 24.20 -29.29 -31.39
C ARG A 563 22.86 -28.81 -30.83
N ARG A 564 22.34 -29.46 -29.78
CA ARG A 564 21.13 -28.96 -29.11
C ARG A 564 21.39 -27.68 -28.32
N ALA A 565 22.58 -27.55 -27.73
CA ALA A 565 22.96 -26.34 -26.99
C ALA A 565 22.97 -25.08 -27.87
N LEU A 566 23.36 -25.23 -29.14
CA LEU A 566 23.59 -24.11 -30.07
C LEU A 566 22.41 -23.15 -30.16
N LYS A 567 21.20 -23.68 -30.41
CA LYS A 567 19.99 -22.85 -30.53
C LYS A 567 19.79 -21.96 -29.30
N TYR A 568 19.91 -22.52 -28.10
CA TYR A 568 19.67 -21.75 -26.88
C TYR A 568 20.82 -20.77 -26.61
N ALA A 569 22.07 -21.17 -26.84
CA ALA A 569 23.22 -20.31 -26.62
C ALA A 569 23.20 -19.07 -27.54
N GLU A 570 22.86 -19.25 -28.82
CA GLU A 570 22.74 -18.13 -29.78
C GLU A 570 21.57 -17.20 -29.45
N GLN A 571 20.43 -17.75 -29.02
CA GLN A 571 19.29 -16.94 -28.58
C GLN A 571 19.64 -16.11 -27.34
N ALA A 572 20.35 -16.69 -26.37
CA ALA A 572 20.84 -15.98 -25.20
C ALA A 572 21.84 -14.87 -25.59
N ALA A 573 22.80 -15.19 -26.48
CA ALA A 573 23.78 -14.25 -27.00
C ALA A 573 23.15 -13.08 -27.77
N GLY A 574 22.01 -13.30 -28.43
CA GLY A 574 21.25 -12.26 -29.14
C GLY A 574 20.79 -11.09 -28.28
N THR A 575 20.76 -11.25 -26.94
CA THR A 575 20.49 -10.15 -26.00
C THR A 575 21.69 -9.23 -25.75
N GLY A 576 22.89 -9.65 -26.16
CA GLY A 576 24.15 -8.95 -25.90
C GLY A 576 24.64 -9.08 -24.45
N ALA A 577 24.07 -9.97 -23.64
CA ALA A 577 24.56 -10.25 -22.29
C ALA A 577 25.86 -11.07 -22.33
N ALA A 578 26.87 -10.66 -21.55
CA ALA A 578 28.20 -11.30 -21.52
C ALA A 578 28.13 -12.82 -21.33
N TRP A 579 27.38 -13.30 -20.34
CA TRP A 579 27.26 -14.73 -20.06
C TRP A 579 26.60 -15.52 -21.21
N GLY A 580 25.68 -14.91 -21.96
CA GLY A 580 25.04 -15.54 -23.11
C GLY A 580 26.01 -15.67 -24.29
N MET A 581 26.76 -14.61 -24.58
CA MET A 581 27.77 -14.61 -25.65
C MET A 581 28.94 -15.56 -25.33
N LEU A 582 29.42 -15.59 -24.09
CA LEU A 582 30.43 -16.56 -23.65
C LEU A 582 29.92 -18.01 -23.79
N ARG A 583 28.64 -18.24 -23.49
CA ARG A 583 28.04 -19.57 -23.68
C ARG A 583 27.96 -19.96 -25.15
N ALA A 584 27.61 -19.03 -26.04
CA ALA A 584 27.64 -19.27 -27.49
C ALA A 584 29.05 -19.55 -28.01
N ALA A 585 30.07 -18.82 -27.52
CA ALA A 585 31.47 -19.09 -27.85
C ALA A 585 31.89 -20.50 -27.46
N GLU A 586 31.54 -20.96 -26.25
CA GLU A 586 31.83 -22.32 -25.80
C GLU A 586 31.14 -23.39 -26.67
N VAL A 587 29.87 -23.18 -27.04
CA VAL A 587 29.16 -24.13 -27.91
C VAL A 587 29.80 -24.20 -29.29
N HIS A 588 30.12 -23.06 -29.91
CA HIS A 588 30.78 -23.01 -31.21
C HIS A 588 32.16 -23.66 -31.16
N GLU A 589 32.94 -23.43 -30.11
CA GLU A 589 34.22 -24.10 -29.90
C GLU A 589 34.06 -25.63 -29.84
N ARG A 590 33.07 -26.14 -29.10
CA ARG A 590 32.78 -27.58 -29.01
C ARG A 590 32.32 -28.19 -30.34
N LEU A 591 31.73 -27.39 -31.22
CA LEU A 591 31.37 -27.79 -32.58
C LEU A 591 32.54 -27.72 -33.57
N GLY A 592 33.67 -27.12 -33.17
CA GLY A 592 34.82 -26.85 -34.04
C GLY A 592 34.69 -25.56 -34.88
N ASN A 593 33.68 -24.75 -34.61
CA ASN A 593 33.40 -23.48 -35.30
C ASN A 593 34.21 -22.36 -34.63
N LEU A 594 35.54 -22.39 -34.80
CA LEU A 594 36.44 -21.48 -34.06
C LEU A 594 36.29 -20.01 -34.48
N ASP A 595 35.89 -19.73 -35.72
CA ASP A 595 35.71 -18.36 -36.21
C ASP A 595 34.51 -17.69 -35.53
N GLU A 596 33.37 -18.37 -35.46
CA GLU A 596 32.18 -17.90 -34.74
C GLU A 596 32.44 -17.80 -33.23
N ALA A 597 33.17 -18.74 -32.66
CA ALA A 597 33.57 -18.67 -31.26
C ALA A 597 34.45 -17.43 -30.97
N ALA A 598 35.41 -17.13 -31.85
CA ALA A 598 36.26 -15.95 -31.74
C ALA A 598 35.45 -14.65 -31.79
N GLN A 599 34.47 -14.57 -32.69
CA GLN A 599 33.60 -13.39 -32.81
C GLN A 599 32.82 -13.11 -31.52
N TYR A 600 32.25 -14.14 -30.89
CA TYR A 600 31.54 -13.96 -29.62
C TYR A 600 32.49 -13.57 -28.47
N GLN A 601 33.72 -14.11 -28.44
CA GLN A 601 34.73 -13.72 -27.44
C GLN A 601 35.15 -12.25 -27.59
N GLN A 602 35.50 -11.85 -28.81
CA GLN A 602 35.88 -10.47 -29.14
C GLN A 602 34.73 -9.50 -28.83
N TYR A 603 33.51 -9.80 -29.29
CA TYR A 603 32.36 -8.94 -29.06
C TYR A 603 32.01 -8.80 -27.56
N THR A 604 32.19 -9.88 -26.79
CA THR A 604 32.05 -9.83 -25.33
C THR A 604 33.10 -8.92 -24.69
N ALA A 605 34.38 -9.06 -25.06
CA ALA A 605 35.48 -8.25 -24.54
C ALA A 605 35.30 -6.76 -24.85
N GLN A 606 34.88 -6.42 -26.08
CA GLN A 606 34.61 -5.05 -26.51
C GLN A 606 33.47 -4.39 -25.72
N ARG A 607 32.44 -5.18 -25.36
CA ARG A 607 31.25 -4.67 -24.66
C ARG A 607 31.41 -4.63 -23.14
N TYR A 608 32.20 -5.54 -22.58
CA TYR A 608 32.39 -5.70 -21.15
C TYR A 608 33.88 -5.72 -20.83
N SER A 609 34.42 -4.57 -20.40
CA SER A 609 35.86 -4.40 -20.13
C SER A 609 36.47 -5.43 -19.19
N GLY A 610 35.67 -6.01 -18.28
CA GLY A 610 36.08 -7.11 -17.41
C GLY A 610 36.30 -8.46 -18.11
N GLN A 611 36.02 -8.58 -19.41
CA GLN A 611 36.07 -9.84 -20.18
C GLN A 611 37.25 -9.92 -21.16
N ALA A 612 38.09 -8.89 -21.28
CA ALA A 612 39.25 -8.90 -22.17
C ALA A 612 40.23 -10.06 -21.88
N LEU A 613 40.48 -10.34 -20.59
CA LEU A 613 41.33 -11.47 -20.18
C LEU A 613 40.76 -12.82 -20.64
N HIS A 614 39.43 -12.99 -20.65
CA HIS A 614 38.79 -14.22 -21.10
C HIS A 614 39.03 -14.45 -22.61
N TRP A 615 38.96 -13.39 -23.41
CA TRP A 615 39.26 -13.47 -24.85
C TRP A 615 40.73 -13.77 -25.11
N PHE A 616 41.66 -13.08 -24.45
CA PHE A 616 43.10 -13.36 -24.55
C PHE A 616 43.45 -14.82 -24.23
N LEU A 617 42.95 -15.33 -23.10
CA LEU A 617 43.21 -16.72 -22.69
C LEU A 617 42.58 -17.73 -23.66
N TRP A 618 41.43 -17.38 -24.27
CA TRP A 618 40.80 -18.19 -25.29
C TRP A 618 41.69 -18.26 -26.54
N CYS A 619 42.14 -17.13 -27.08
CA CYS A 619 43.03 -17.07 -28.25
C CYS A 619 44.31 -17.87 -28.03
N LEU A 620 44.94 -17.72 -26.85
CA LEU A 620 46.15 -18.46 -26.49
C LEU A 620 45.93 -19.98 -26.46
N ARG A 621 44.77 -20.44 -25.97
CA ARG A 621 44.47 -21.86 -25.79
C ARG A 621 44.03 -22.55 -27.08
N THR A 622 43.23 -21.88 -27.91
CA THR A 622 42.63 -22.47 -29.11
C THR A 622 43.45 -22.19 -30.37
N GLY A 623 44.29 -21.17 -30.36
CA GLY A 623 44.95 -20.65 -31.56
C GLY A 623 43.99 -19.95 -32.54
N GLY A 624 42.73 -19.72 -32.13
CA GLY A 624 41.74 -18.97 -32.90
C GLY A 624 41.70 -17.49 -32.50
N GLY A 625 41.13 -16.64 -33.37
CA GLY A 625 41.05 -15.18 -33.15
C GLY A 625 42.37 -14.44 -33.32
N ASP A 626 42.37 -13.13 -33.00
CA ASP A 626 43.55 -12.26 -33.08
C ASP A 626 44.20 -12.10 -31.70
N LEU A 627 45.33 -12.77 -31.47
CA LEU A 627 46.03 -12.75 -30.19
C LEU A 627 46.70 -11.39 -29.92
N GLU A 628 47.11 -10.67 -30.97
CA GLU A 628 47.73 -9.34 -30.81
C GLU A 628 46.66 -8.33 -30.38
N GLU A 629 45.50 -8.33 -31.04
CA GLU A 629 44.37 -7.48 -30.66
C GLU A 629 43.84 -7.80 -29.24
N ALA A 630 43.79 -9.08 -28.86
CA ALA A 630 43.33 -9.46 -27.51
C ALA A 630 44.32 -9.07 -26.39
N MET A 631 45.58 -8.77 -26.73
CA MET A 631 46.62 -8.33 -25.78
C MET A 631 46.58 -6.82 -25.53
N GLU A 632 46.12 -6.03 -26.51
CA GLU A 632 45.89 -4.58 -26.39
C GLU A 632 44.70 -4.24 -25.49
#